data_AF-A0ABD6F1M8-F1
#
_entry.id   AF-A0ABD6F1M8-F1
#
_cell.length_a   1.000
_cell.length_b   1.000
_cell.length_c   1.000
_cell.angle_alpha   90.00
_cell.angle_beta   90.00
_cell.angle_gamma   90.00
#
_symmetry.space_group_name_H-M   'P 1'
#
loop_
_entity.id
_entity.type
_entity.pdbx_description
1 polymer ?
#
loop_
_entity_poly.entity_id
_entity_poly.type
_entity_poly.pdbx_seq_one_letter_code
_entity_poly.pdbx_strand_id
1 'polypeptide(L)'
;SMLEVTNTSSLDEAHITKYSLLNTALPKSELFTGVECASGDHGDNQTQTENEKEAIGDWKTKSSKESDDLLVLDPSDKVVFSAADCAKQIIEVKNMYSYPAMWALKTNAKTRLKADPMYGVLPPKAAITVDLEVTELPDDLSIDTDRVTLDYVIGDFTTTHFTPSLFNDLGHYREKKKLQILYTI
;
A
#
# COMPACT_ATOMS: atom_id res chain seq x y z
N SER A 1 6.97 -42.13 46.55
CA SER A 1 6.11 -40.92 46.60
C SER A 1 6.56 -40.03 45.46
N MET A 2 5.87 -40.10 44.32
CA MET A 2 4.69 -39.32 43.92
C MET A 2 5.13 -38.15 43.04
N LEU A 3 4.49 -38.11 41.88
CA LEU A 3 4.69 -37.23 40.73
C LEU A 3 4.49 -35.76 41.09
N GLU A 4 5.14 -34.88 40.34
CA GLU A 4 4.44 -33.72 39.77
C GLU A 4 5.05 -33.36 38.42
N VAL A 5 4.19 -33.46 37.41
CA VAL A 5 4.38 -33.02 36.03
C VAL A 5 3.65 -31.68 35.94
N THR A 6 4.33 -30.62 35.53
CA THR A 6 3.67 -29.45 34.95
C THR A 6 4.36 -29.08 33.66
N ASN A 7 3.64 -29.41 32.60
CA ASN A 7 3.85 -29.04 31.21
C ASN A 7 3.15 -27.69 31.00
N THR A 8 3.85 -26.67 30.51
CA THR A 8 3.22 -25.53 29.82
C THR A 8 4.07 -25.14 28.63
N SER A 9 3.59 -25.59 27.46
CA SER A 9 3.73 -25.01 26.14
C SER A 9 3.93 -23.48 26.15
N SER A 10 4.97 -23.00 25.46
CA SER A 10 5.04 -21.64 24.93
C SER A 10 5.26 -21.74 23.43
N LEU A 11 4.29 -21.22 22.70
CA LEU A 11 4.21 -21.18 21.24
C LEU A 11 5.29 -20.31 20.60
N ASP A 12 5.72 -20.77 19.43
CA ASP A 12 6.14 -20.02 18.24
C ASP A 12 6.83 -18.67 18.43
N GLU A 13 8.16 -18.70 18.44
CA GLU A 13 8.96 -17.56 18.01
C GLU A 13 8.73 -17.33 16.50
N ALA A 14 7.95 -16.30 16.20
CA ALA A 14 7.78 -15.81 14.84
C ALA A 14 9.14 -15.38 14.27
N HIS A 15 9.60 -16.10 13.26
CA HIS A 15 10.69 -15.72 12.39
C HIS A 15 10.38 -14.36 11.71
N ILE A 16 10.88 -13.26 12.28
CA ILE A 16 11.00 -11.99 11.57
C ILE A 16 12.17 -12.13 10.59
N THR A 17 11.89 -12.66 9.41
CA THR A 17 12.84 -12.68 8.31
C THR A 17 13.05 -11.24 7.85
N LYS A 18 14.20 -10.67 8.19
CA LYS A 18 14.67 -9.39 7.64
C LYS A 18 14.91 -9.56 6.14
N TYR A 19 13.92 -9.19 5.32
CA TYR A 19 14.11 -9.13 3.88
C TYR A 19 14.85 -7.83 3.52
N SER A 20 16.02 -8.01 2.90
CA SER A 20 16.86 -6.95 2.34
C SER A 20 16.11 -6.20 1.23
N LEU A 21 15.80 -4.93 1.47
CA LEU A 21 15.29 -3.99 0.46
C LEU A 21 16.38 -3.68 -0.57
N LEU A 22 16.31 -4.31 -1.75
CA LEU A 22 17.04 -3.85 -2.94
C LEU A 22 16.19 -2.78 -3.64
N ASN A 23 16.23 -1.56 -3.11
CA ASN A 23 15.67 -0.38 -3.78
C ASN A 23 16.69 0.17 -4.78
N THR A 24 16.56 -0.16 -6.06
CA THR A 24 17.19 0.64 -7.11
C THR A 24 16.40 1.95 -7.25
N ALA A 25 17.04 3.06 -6.90
CA ALA A 25 16.49 4.41 -7.03
C ALA A 25 16.08 4.70 -8.49
N LEU A 26 14.80 5.03 -8.70
CA LEU A 26 14.32 5.62 -9.95
C LEU A 26 14.24 7.16 -9.83
N PRO A 27 14.62 7.91 -10.89
CA PRO A 27 14.76 9.36 -10.84
C PRO A 27 13.43 10.11 -10.77
N LYS A 28 13.48 11.25 -10.08
CA LYS A 28 12.40 12.24 -9.94
C LYS A 28 12.29 13.09 -11.20
N SER A 29 11.33 12.79 -12.07
CA SER A 29 10.64 13.78 -12.90
C SER A 29 9.57 13.09 -13.74
N GLU A 30 8.47 13.81 -13.99
CA GLU A 30 7.40 13.50 -14.93
C GLU A 30 6.24 12.65 -14.41
N LEU A 31 5.24 13.36 -13.86
CA LEU A 31 3.83 13.02 -14.01
C LEU A 31 3.05 14.29 -13.71
N PHE A 32 2.85 15.16 -14.71
CA PHE A 32 1.70 16.06 -14.88
C PHE A 32 1.86 16.92 -16.13
N THR A 33 1.09 16.60 -17.18
CA THR A 33 0.41 17.48 -18.17
C THR A 33 -0.31 16.49 -19.10
N GLY A 34 -1.63 16.47 -19.24
CA GLY A 34 -2.49 17.52 -19.78
C GLY A 34 -3.28 16.87 -20.92
N VAL A 35 -4.60 16.84 -20.81
CA VAL A 35 -5.55 16.30 -21.81
C VAL A 35 -5.68 17.30 -22.96
N GLU A 36 -5.67 16.84 -24.20
CA GLU A 36 -6.33 17.54 -25.32
C GLU A 36 -6.78 16.56 -26.43
N CYS A 37 -7.87 16.92 -27.10
CA CYS A 37 -8.80 16.04 -27.79
C CYS A 37 -8.57 15.89 -29.31
N ALA A 38 -8.88 14.68 -29.79
CA ALA A 38 -9.49 14.26 -31.06
C ALA A 38 -9.20 14.98 -32.40
N SER A 39 -8.94 14.18 -33.45
CA SER A 39 -9.73 14.11 -34.71
C SER A 39 -9.17 13.07 -35.71
N GLY A 40 -10.05 12.34 -36.40
CA GLY A 40 -9.79 11.46 -37.56
C GLY A 40 -10.03 9.98 -37.25
N ASP A 41 -10.61 9.13 -38.11
CA ASP A 41 -11.27 9.26 -39.42
C ASP A 41 -12.03 7.92 -39.67
N HIS A 42 -12.84 7.90 -40.73
CA HIS A 42 -13.62 6.81 -41.34
C HIS A 42 -13.10 5.35 -41.25
N GLY A 43 -14.05 4.40 -41.19
CA GLY A 43 -13.95 3.13 -41.94
C GLY A 43 -14.53 1.87 -41.28
N ASP A 44 -15.69 1.40 -41.76
CA ASP A 44 -16.28 0.09 -41.48
C ASP A 44 -15.45 -1.08 -42.08
N ASN A 45 -15.29 -2.21 -41.35
CA ASN A 45 -15.84 -3.53 -41.77
C ASN A 45 -15.46 -4.70 -40.84
N GLN A 46 -16.39 -5.65 -40.76
CA GLN A 46 -16.35 -6.92 -40.04
C GLN A 46 -15.32 -7.91 -40.61
N THR A 47 -14.79 -8.82 -39.78
CA THR A 47 -15.05 -10.30 -39.82
C THR A 47 -14.04 -11.06 -38.91
N GLN A 48 -14.57 -12.10 -38.28
CA GLN A 48 -13.99 -13.06 -37.32
C GLN A 48 -12.57 -13.57 -37.59
N THR A 49 -11.85 -13.83 -36.49
CA THR A 49 -11.06 -15.06 -36.36
C THR A 49 -11.14 -15.53 -34.90
N GLU A 50 -11.64 -16.75 -34.73
CA GLU A 50 -11.74 -17.47 -33.47
C GLU A 50 -10.37 -18.00 -33.02
N ASN A 51 -10.31 -18.24 -31.70
CA ASN A 51 -9.34 -19.04 -30.95
C ASN A 51 -8.19 -18.28 -30.26
N GLU A 52 -7.98 -18.66 -28.99
CA GLU A 52 -6.93 -18.26 -28.05
C GLU A 52 -7.21 -17.08 -27.10
N LYS A 53 -8.29 -17.14 -26.30
CA LYS A 53 -8.34 -16.47 -24.97
C LYS A 53 -9.20 -17.25 -23.97
N GLU A 54 -8.83 -18.49 -23.67
CA GLU A 54 -9.16 -19.10 -22.38
C GLU A 54 -7.95 -18.96 -21.44
N ALA A 55 -8.24 -18.69 -20.16
CA ALA A 55 -7.31 -18.58 -19.02
C ALA A 55 -6.68 -17.21 -18.70
N ILE A 56 -7.47 -16.12 -18.70
CA ILE A 56 -7.22 -15.01 -17.75
C ILE A 56 -8.36 -15.05 -16.74
N GLY A 57 -8.04 -15.53 -15.53
CA GLY A 57 -8.99 -15.90 -14.48
C GLY A 57 -10.02 -14.81 -14.14
N ASP A 58 -11.27 -15.27 -14.07
CA ASP A 58 -12.50 -14.54 -13.82
C ASP A 58 -12.69 -14.17 -12.33
N TRP A 59 -11.63 -13.70 -11.66
CA TRP A 59 -11.71 -13.26 -10.24
C TRP A 59 -12.27 -11.83 -10.08
N LYS A 60 -12.64 -11.17 -11.18
CA LYS A 60 -13.01 -9.75 -11.23
C LYS A 60 -14.51 -9.50 -11.27
N THR A 61 -15.35 -10.47 -10.89
CA THR A 61 -16.75 -10.17 -10.57
C THR A 61 -16.81 -9.50 -9.20
N LYS A 62 -17.01 -8.17 -9.20
CA LYS A 62 -17.21 -7.36 -7.99
C LYS A 62 -18.39 -7.92 -7.18
N SER A 63 -18.08 -8.69 -6.14
CA SER A 63 -19.05 -9.02 -5.09
C SER A 63 -19.29 -7.76 -4.27
N SER A 64 -20.48 -7.17 -4.43
CA SER A 64 -21.01 -6.13 -3.57
C SER A 64 -21.38 -6.74 -2.22
N LYS A 65 -20.42 -6.81 -1.31
CA LYS A 65 -20.62 -7.05 0.13
C LYS A 65 -19.30 -6.72 0.79
N GLU A 66 -19.35 -5.86 1.80
CA GLU A 66 -18.32 -5.61 2.81
C GLU A 66 -17.01 -6.31 2.47
N SER A 67 -16.19 -5.66 1.64
CA SER A 67 -14.93 -6.22 1.21
C SER A 67 -14.15 -6.52 2.49
N ASP A 68 -13.84 -7.78 2.74
CA ASP A 68 -12.87 -8.16 3.77
C ASP A 68 -11.64 -7.29 3.50
N ASP A 69 -11.49 -6.25 4.29
CA ASP A 69 -10.46 -5.24 4.09
C ASP A 69 -9.16 -5.84 4.62
N LEU A 70 -8.49 -6.56 3.73
CA LEU A 70 -7.40 -7.44 4.09
C LEU A 70 -6.03 -6.77 3.94
N LEU A 71 -5.91 -5.51 3.52
CA LEU A 71 -4.64 -4.78 3.62
C LEU A 71 -4.68 -3.84 4.82
N VAL A 72 -4.43 -4.37 6.02
CA VAL A 72 -4.64 -3.66 7.29
C VAL A 72 -3.54 -2.62 7.52
N LEU A 73 -3.93 -1.45 8.03
CA LEU A 73 -3.03 -0.43 8.57
C LEU A 73 -3.16 -0.40 10.09
N ASP A 74 -2.06 -0.32 10.80
CA ASP A 74 -2.02 -0.07 12.24
C ASP A 74 -1.04 1.08 12.56
N PRO A 75 -1.51 2.22 13.09
CA PRO A 75 -2.91 2.57 13.34
C PRO A 75 -3.72 2.73 12.05
N SER A 76 -5.04 2.48 12.12
CA SER A 76 -5.91 2.44 10.95
C SER A 76 -6.53 3.78 10.53
N ASP A 77 -6.55 4.77 11.43
CA ASP A 77 -7.29 6.03 11.24
C ASP A 77 -6.41 7.27 11.37
N LYS A 78 -5.57 7.34 12.42
CA LYS A 78 -4.73 8.51 12.68
C LYS A 78 -3.39 8.18 13.33
N VAL A 79 -2.41 9.04 13.06
CA VAL A 79 -1.11 9.09 13.72
C VAL A 79 -0.95 10.45 14.37
N VAL A 80 -0.48 10.46 15.61
CA VAL A 80 -0.26 11.67 16.38
C VAL A 80 1.24 11.89 16.54
N PHE A 81 1.74 13.04 16.11
CA PHE A 81 3.09 13.50 16.37
C PHE A 81 3.07 14.49 17.53
N SER A 82 3.94 14.27 18.52
CA SER A 82 4.15 15.22 19.61
C SER A 82 5.38 16.06 19.32
N ALA A 83 5.25 17.38 19.50
CA ALA A 83 6.36 18.31 19.41
C ALA A 83 7.44 18.04 20.47
N ALA A 84 7.07 17.43 21.60
CA ALA A 84 7.98 17.13 22.70
C ALA A 84 8.79 15.85 22.46
N ASP A 85 8.15 14.79 21.91
CA ASP A 85 8.65 13.42 22.13
C ASP A 85 9.13 12.66 20.89
N CYS A 86 8.85 13.09 19.66
CA CYS A 86 9.61 12.71 18.45
C CYS A 86 8.92 13.15 17.17
N ALA A 87 9.75 13.57 16.20
CA ALA A 87 9.40 13.76 14.80
C ALA A 87 9.18 12.44 14.02
N LYS A 88 9.07 11.28 14.68
CA LYS A 88 9.00 9.98 14.01
C LYS A 88 7.97 9.06 14.65
N GLN A 89 7.19 8.37 13.83
CA GLN A 89 6.21 7.36 14.22
C GLN A 89 6.29 6.14 13.32
N ILE A 90 6.03 4.96 13.87
CA ILE A 90 6.01 3.71 13.12
C ILE A 90 4.56 3.33 12.85
N ILE A 91 4.26 2.98 11.60
CA ILE A 91 2.99 2.34 11.22
C ILE A 91 3.28 0.93 10.68
N GLU A 92 2.34 0.01 10.85
CA GLU A 92 2.39 -1.33 10.25
C GLU A 92 1.41 -1.43 9.08
N VAL A 93 1.87 -2.03 7.98
CA VAL A 93 1.03 -2.43 6.84
C VAL A 93 1.04 -3.96 6.78
N LYS A 94 -0.14 -4.59 6.85
CA LYS A 94 -0.28 -6.04 6.85
C LYS A 94 -1.14 -6.54 5.71
N ASN A 95 -0.60 -7.43 4.89
CA ASN A 95 -1.32 -8.10 3.82
C ASN A 95 -1.95 -9.39 4.33
N MET A 96 -3.24 -9.36 4.60
CA MET A 96 -4.07 -10.50 4.97
C MET A 96 -4.69 -11.19 3.74
N TYR A 97 -4.40 -10.77 2.50
CA TYR A 97 -4.80 -11.50 1.31
C TYR A 97 -3.94 -12.77 1.13
N SER A 98 -4.44 -13.69 0.30
CA SER A 98 -3.68 -14.87 -0.15
C SER A 98 -2.80 -14.58 -1.37
N TYR A 99 -2.76 -13.32 -1.82
CA TYR A 99 -2.02 -12.84 -2.99
C TYR A 99 -1.10 -11.66 -2.62
N PRO A 100 0.00 -11.42 -3.36
CA PRO A 100 0.84 -10.25 -3.14
C PRO A 100 0.07 -8.94 -3.35
N ALA A 101 0.42 -7.91 -2.58
CA ALA A 101 -0.13 -6.57 -2.73
C ALA A 101 0.98 -5.58 -3.13
N MET A 102 0.81 -4.90 -4.27
CA MET A 102 1.60 -3.70 -4.55
C MET A 102 0.99 -2.53 -3.78
N TRP A 103 1.82 -1.75 -3.11
CA TRP A 103 1.35 -0.64 -2.28
C TRP A 103 2.26 0.57 -2.42
N ALA A 104 1.67 1.75 -2.20
CA ALA A 104 2.38 3.02 -2.19
C ALA A 104 1.72 4.01 -1.23
N LEU A 105 2.53 4.67 -0.40
CA LEU A 105 2.13 5.76 0.45
C LEU A 105 2.26 7.09 -0.29
N LYS A 106 1.22 7.92 -0.16
CA LYS A 106 1.15 9.27 -0.70
C LYS A 106 0.82 10.23 0.43
N THR A 107 1.42 11.42 0.40
CA THR A 107 1.07 12.51 1.31
C THR A 107 0.80 13.79 0.55
N ASN A 108 -0.08 14.63 1.09
CA ASN A 108 -0.26 16.01 0.65
C ASN A 108 0.82 16.95 1.21
N ALA A 109 1.51 16.56 2.29
CA ALA A 109 2.51 17.38 2.98
C ALA A 109 3.95 16.99 2.62
N LYS A 110 4.24 16.86 1.32
CA LYS A 110 5.48 16.25 0.78
C LYS A 110 6.80 16.88 1.25
N THR A 111 6.77 18.15 1.68
CA THR A 111 7.96 18.87 2.15
C THR A 111 8.28 18.58 3.62
N ARG A 112 7.29 18.16 4.41
CA ARG A 112 7.43 17.95 5.84
C ARG A 112 7.17 16.53 6.31
N LEU A 113 6.40 15.74 5.57
CA LEU A 113 6.18 14.32 5.86
C LEU A 113 7.02 13.44 4.95
N LYS A 114 7.81 12.56 5.55
CA LYS A 114 8.56 11.50 4.89
C LYS A 114 8.08 10.14 5.37
N ALA A 115 8.17 9.15 4.50
CA ALA A 115 7.87 7.77 4.82
C ALA A 115 9.00 6.89 4.31
N ASP A 116 9.41 5.87 5.06
CA ASP A 116 10.37 4.87 4.61
C ASP A 116 10.00 3.47 5.11
N PRO A 117 9.77 2.48 4.22
CA PRO A 117 9.67 2.62 2.76
C PRO A 117 8.39 3.35 2.32
N MET A 118 8.43 4.03 1.17
CA MET A 118 7.25 4.70 0.58
C MET A 118 6.37 3.79 -0.27
N TYR A 119 6.90 2.68 -0.78
CA TYR A 119 6.18 1.77 -1.66
C TYR A 119 6.86 0.40 -1.64
N GLY A 120 6.15 -0.61 -2.13
CA GLY A 120 6.73 -1.93 -2.26
C GLY A 120 5.74 -2.99 -2.72
N VAL A 121 6.17 -4.23 -2.62
CA VAL A 121 5.31 -5.42 -2.73
C VAL A 121 5.31 -6.11 -1.38
N LEU A 122 4.12 -6.36 -0.85
CA LEU A 122 3.94 -7.11 0.38
C LEU A 122 3.45 -8.52 0.03
N PRO A 123 4.22 -9.58 0.33
CA PRO A 123 3.82 -10.96 0.07
C PRO A 123 2.50 -11.32 0.78
N PRO A 124 1.83 -12.42 0.35
CA PRO A 124 0.67 -12.93 1.06
C PRO A 124 0.98 -13.14 2.55
N LYS A 125 0.06 -12.74 3.43
CA LYS A 125 0.14 -12.94 4.89
C LYS A 125 1.36 -12.29 5.57
N ALA A 126 2.02 -11.34 4.91
CA ALA A 126 3.19 -10.63 5.44
C ALA A 126 2.82 -9.25 6.03
N ALA A 127 3.71 -8.71 6.86
CA ALA A 127 3.63 -7.35 7.40
C ALA A 127 4.94 -6.60 7.15
N ILE A 128 4.85 -5.27 7.11
CA ILE A 128 6.00 -4.37 7.04
C ILE A 128 5.76 -3.16 7.93
N THR A 129 6.82 -2.70 8.59
CA THR A 129 6.83 -1.43 9.32
C THR A 129 7.27 -0.31 8.38
N VAL A 130 6.55 0.81 8.43
CA VAL A 130 6.91 2.05 7.75
C VAL A 130 7.18 3.12 8.79
N ASP A 131 8.35 3.73 8.65
CA ASP A 131 8.76 4.88 9.42
C ASP A 131 8.15 6.15 8.80
N LEU A 132 7.24 6.81 9.51
CA LEU A 132 6.75 8.15 9.19
C LEU A 132 7.54 9.19 9.97
N GLU A 133 8.06 10.20 9.27
CA GLU A 133 8.85 11.28 9.87
C GLU A 133 8.28 12.66 9.51
N VAL A 134 8.16 13.54 10.49
CA VAL A 134 7.84 14.96 10.38
C VAL A 134 9.15 15.76 10.45
N THR A 135 9.58 16.35 9.35
CA THR A 135 10.80 17.18 9.33
C THR A 135 10.56 18.63 9.73
N GLU A 136 9.30 19.08 9.68
CA GLU A 136 8.90 20.45 10.01
C GLU A 136 7.45 20.46 10.48
N LEU A 137 7.18 21.10 11.62
CA LEU A 137 5.81 21.27 12.12
C LEU A 137 5.06 22.33 11.31
N PRO A 138 3.75 22.20 11.09
CA PRO A 138 2.97 23.28 10.48
C PRO A 138 2.93 24.52 11.40
N ASP A 139 2.81 25.70 10.80
CA ASP A 139 2.72 26.97 11.54
C ASP A 139 1.52 27.02 12.51
N ASP A 140 0.44 26.33 12.14
CA ASP A 140 -0.75 26.16 12.97
C ASP A 140 -1.01 24.67 13.23
N LEU A 141 -0.75 24.26 14.47
CA LEU A 141 -0.91 22.88 14.93
C LEU A 141 -2.38 22.46 15.09
N SER A 142 -3.33 23.39 15.02
CA SER A 142 -4.77 23.10 15.08
C SER A 142 -5.35 22.66 13.74
N ILE A 143 -4.55 22.70 12.67
CA ILE A 143 -4.99 22.39 11.31
C ILE A 143 -4.75 20.90 10.98
N ASP A 144 -5.83 20.12 11.00
CA ASP A 144 -5.86 18.70 10.61
C ASP A 144 -5.89 18.50 9.08
N THR A 145 -4.94 19.12 8.38
CA THR A 145 -4.88 19.04 6.91
C THR A 145 -3.97 17.94 6.41
N ASP A 146 -2.99 17.51 7.21
CA ASP A 146 -1.99 16.56 6.78
C ASP A 146 -2.55 15.13 6.76
N ARG A 147 -2.29 14.46 5.65
CA ARG A 147 -2.83 13.12 5.39
C ARG A 147 -1.78 12.27 4.71
N VAL A 148 -1.78 11.01 5.11
CA VAL A 148 -1.11 9.92 4.39
C VAL A 148 -2.18 9.03 3.79
N THR A 149 -1.97 8.55 2.58
CA THR A 149 -2.87 7.61 1.89
C THR A 149 -2.08 6.41 1.43
N LEU A 150 -2.49 5.22 1.84
CA LEU A 150 -2.02 3.95 1.31
C LEU A 150 -2.87 3.58 0.10
N ASP A 151 -2.30 3.73 -1.08
CA ASP A 151 -2.86 3.21 -2.32
C ASP A 151 -2.35 1.77 -2.52
N TYR A 152 -3.22 0.82 -2.88
CA TYR A 152 -2.77 -0.55 -3.16
C TYR A 152 -3.59 -1.25 -4.25
N VAL A 153 -2.98 -2.28 -4.82
CA VAL A 153 -3.57 -3.18 -5.81
C VAL A 153 -3.13 -4.61 -5.49
N ILE A 154 -4.07 -5.55 -5.53
CA ILE A 154 -3.77 -6.98 -5.38
C ILE A 154 -3.26 -7.52 -6.72
N GLY A 155 -2.05 -8.07 -6.70
CA GLY A 155 -1.38 -8.68 -7.85
C GLY A 155 -1.62 -10.19 -7.91
N ASP A 156 -1.01 -10.84 -8.89
CA ASP A 156 -0.91 -12.29 -8.96
C ASP A 156 0.39 -12.81 -8.30
N PHE A 157 0.60 -14.13 -8.30
CA PHE A 157 1.81 -14.74 -7.73
C PHE A 157 3.11 -14.41 -8.47
N THR A 158 3.05 -13.79 -9.66
CA THR A 158 4.23 -13.35 -10.40
C THR A 158 4.68 -11.94 -9.98
N THR A 159 3.84 -11.23 -9.23
CA THR A 159 4.12 -9.89 -8.72
C THR A 159 5.17 -9.94 -7.61
N THR A 160 6.42 -9.70 -7.97
CA THR A 160 7.59 -9.77 -7.08
C THR A 160 8.25 -8.41 -6.83
N HIS A 161 8.03 -7.45 -7.72
CA HIS A 161 8.58 -6.09 -7.65
C HIS A 161 7.50 -5.04 -7.88
N PHE A 162 7.71 -3.87 -7.28
CA PHE A 162 6.81 -2.75 -7.50
C PHE A 162 7.05 -2.17 -8.89
N THR A 163 6.02 -2.19 -9.73
CA THR A 163 6.10 -1.69 -11.10
C THR A 163 5.13 -0.53 -11.28
N PRO A 164 5.62 0.72 -11.45
CA PRO A 164 4.74 1.90 -11.56
C PRO A 164 3.73 1.83 -12.70
N SER A 165 4.11 1.27 -13.86
CA SER A 165 3.20 1.08 -14.99
C SER A 165 2.04 0.15 -14.59
N LEU A 166 2.34 -1.06 -14.13
CA LEU A 166 1.33 -2.02 -13.68
C LEU A 166 0.45 -1.44 -12.56
N PHE A 167 1.05 -0.74 -11.60
CA PHE A 167 0.33 -0.10 -10.51
C PHE A 167 -0.66 0.96 -11.02
N ASN A 168 -0.32 1.70 -12.08
CA ASN A 168 -1.16 2.72 -12.70
C ASN A 168 -2.19 2.13 -13.68
N ASP A 169 -1.81 1.14 -14.47
CA ASP A 169 -2.68 0.44 -15.42
C ASP A 169 -3.81 -0.29 -14.68
N LEU A 170 -3.52 -0.85 -13.51
CA LEU A 170 -4.51 -1.44 -12.62
C LEU A 170 -5.24 -0.40 -11.76
N GLY A 171 -5.13 0.89 -12.07
CA GLY A 171 -5.71 1.99 -11.31
C GLY A 171 -7.21 1.88 -11.06
N HIS A 172 -7.96 1.18 -11.94
CA HIS A 172 -9.39 0.91 -11.77
C HIS A 172 -9.71 -0.10 -10.66
N TYR A 173 -8.74 -0.90 -10.22
CA TYR A 173 -8.83 -1.86 -9.10
C TYR A 173 -8.08 -1.36 -7.87
N ARG A 174 -7.61 -0.10 -7.89
CA ARG A 174 -6.83 0.47 -6.80
C ARG A 174 -7.74 0.83 -5.63
N GLU A 175 -7.43 0.27 -4.49
CA GLU A 175 -8.06 0.61 -3.22
C GLU A 175 -7.18 1.59 -2.45
N LYS A 176 -7.79 2.31 -1.49
CA LYS A 176 -7.15 3.40 -0.76
C LYS A 176 -7.55 3.41 0.69
N LYS A 177 -6.57 3.58 1.57
CA LYS A 177 -6.78 3.88 2.99
C LYS A 177 -6.18 5.23 3.35
N LYS A 178 -6.91 6.01 4.13
CA LYS A 178 -6.48 7.34 4.55
C LYS A 178 -6.11 7.30 6.03
N LEU A 179 -5.00 7.95 6.34
CA LEU A 179 -4.47 8.11 7.68
C LEU A 179 -4.34 9.61 7.95
N GLN A 180 -5.03 10.10 8.97
CA GLN A 180 -4.95 11.50 9.41
C GLN A 180 -3.67 11.72 10.23
N ILE A 181 -3.03 12.85 10.01
CA ILE A 181 -1.84 13.25 10.77
C ILE A 181 -2.23 14.40 11.68
N LEU A 182 -2.08 14.18 12.98
CA LEU A 182 -2.37 15.16 14.02
C LEU A 182 -1.07 15.59 14.71
N TYR A 183 -1.03 16.84 15.12
CA TYR A 183 0.11 17.41 15.84
C TYR A 183 -0.33 17.83 17.25
N THR A 184 0.49 17.52 18.24
CA THR A 184 0.23 17.85 19.65
C THR A 184 1.44 18.58 20.24
N ILE A 185 1.17 19.48 21.18
CA ILE A 185 2.16 20.24 21.94
C ILE A 185 2.58 19.42 23.16
#